data_AF-A0A852STV8-F1
#
_entry.id   AF-A0A852STV8-F1
#
_cell.length_a   1.000
_cell.length_b   1.000
_cell.length_c   1.000
_cell.angle_alpha   90.00
_cell.angle_beta   90.00
_cell.angle_gamma   90.00
#
_symmetry.space_group_name_H-M   'P 1'
#
loop_
_entity.id
_entity.type
_entity.pdbx_description
1 polymer ?
#
loop_
_entity_poly.entity_id
_entity_poly.type
_entity_poly.pdbx_seq_one_letter_code
_entity_poly.pdbx_strand_id
1 'polypeptide(L)'
;MPKGEWYDEDSIREVWADAPLDVEVCELIVDSALEEVQHYLSWKTGDPVLARHRLGQLQHTKNLWNAQRVSPGGTVGEGDFVITPHPLDWSVKQRLNPKSNVPVIG
;
A
#
# COMPACT_ATOMS: atom_id res chain seq x y z
N MET A 1 -1.03 -15.20 8.48
CA MET A 1 -1.01 -13.84 9.07
C MET A 1 -2.11 -13.60 10.12
N PRO A 2 -1.81 -13.07 11.31
CA PRO A 2 -2.80 -12.75 12.34
C PRO A 2 -3.71 -11.58 11.92
N LYS A 3 -4.94 -11.56 12.45
CA LYS A 3 -5.88 -10.44 12.25
C LYS A 3 -5.39 -9.24 13.05
N GLY A 4 -5.27 -8.09 12.39
CA GLY A 4 -4.92 -6.82 13.06
C GLY A 4 -3.47 -6.38 12.85
N GLU A 5 -2.72 -7.03 11.97
CA GLU A 5 -1.38 -6.62 11.57
C GLU A 5 -1.37 -6.07 10.13
N TRP A 6 -0.46 -5.12 9.88
CA TRP A 6 -0.16 -4.58 8.56
C TRP A 6 0.60 -5.62 7.73
N TYR A 7 0.43 -5.60 6.41
CA TYR A 7 1.19 -6.49 5.53
C TYR A 7 2.68 -6.15 5.60
N ASP A 8 3.49 -7.20 5.66
CA ASP A 8 4.92 -7.25 5.39
C ASP A 8 5.16 -7.98 4.05
N GLU A 9 6.41 -8.11 3.63
CA GLU A 9 6.81 -8.77 2.39
C GLU A 9 6.37 -10.24 2.33
N ASP A 10 6.45 -10.97 3.44
CA ASP A 10 6.07 -12.38 3.49
C ASP A 10 4.54 -12.54 3.35
N SER A 11 3.78 -11.86 4.21
CA SER A 11 2.33 -11.97 4.25
C SER A 11 1.64 -11.38 3.02
N ILE A 12 2.24 -10.37 2.37
CA ILE A 12 1.66 -9.85 1.13
C ILE A 12 1.82 -10.85 -0.01
N ARG A 13 2.94 -11.59 -0.07
CA ARG A 13 3.22 -12.60 -1.10
C ARG A 13 2.31 -13.82 -0.95
N GLU A 14 1.83 -14.12 0.25
CA GLU A 14 0.81 -15.15 0.47
C GLU A 14 -0.55 -14.81 -0.18
N VAL A 15 -0.90 -13.52 -0.28
CA VAL A 15 -2.23 -13.06 -0.74
C VAL A 15 -2.22 -12.41 -2.12
N TRP A 16 -1.04 -12.13 -2.66
CA TRP A 16 -0.84 -11.49 -3.95
C TRP A 16 0.06 -12.35 -4.84
N ALA A 17 -0.56 -13.13 -5.72
CA ALA A 17 0.14 -14.07 -6.59
C ALA A 17 1.17 -13.43 -7.54
N ASP A 18 0.95 -12.18 -7.94
CA ASP A 18 1.85 -11.44 -8.85
C ASP A 18 2.79 -10.48 -8.11
N ALA A 19 3.00 -10.68 -6.81
CA ALA A 19 3.96 -9.89 -6.03
C ALA A 19 5.38 -10.03 -6.60
N PRO A 20 6.24 -9.01 -6.45
CA PRO A 20 7.64 -9.09 -6.87
C PRO A 20 8.34 -10.34 -6.33
N LEU A 21 9.08 -11.03 -7.19
CA LEU A 21 9.86 -12.21 -6.80
C LEU A 21 11.11 -11.83 -6.01
N ASP A 22 11.68 -10.68 -6.35
CA ASP A 22 12.78 -10.06 -5.61
C ASP A 22 12.23 -9.56 -4.26
N VAL A 23 12.79 -10.10 -3.18
CA VAL A 23 12.31 -9.85 -1.82
C VAL A 23 12.61 -8.41 -1.40
N GLU A 24 13.78 -7.88 -1.72
CA GLU A 24 14.18 -6.52 -1.35
C GLU A 24 13.28 -5.49 -2.06
N VAL A 25 12.95 -5.75 -3.32
CA VAL A 25 12.00 -4.92 -4.07
C VAL A 25 10.59 -5.03 -3.48
N CYS A 26 10.16 -6.23 -3.09
CA CYS A 26 8.86 -6.44 -2.48
C CYS A 26 8.75 -5.68 -1.14
N GLU A 27 9.73 -5.86 -0.26
CA GLU A 27 9.84 -5.17 1.04
C GLU A 27 9.78 -3.66 0.85
N LEU A 28 10.63 -3.11 -0.03
CA LEU A 28 10.69 -1.67 -0.30
C LEU A 28 9.33 -1.09 -0.74
N ILE A 29 8.60 -1.79 -1.60
CA ILE A 29 7.28 -1.31 -2.08
C ILE A 29 6.20 -1.45 -1.00
N VAL A 30 6.25 -2.52 -0.19
CA VAL A 30 5.31 -2.76 0.90
C VAL A 30 5.48 -1.71 2.00
N ASP A 31 6.73 -1.40 2.37
CA ASP A 31 7.07 -0.40 3.37
C ASP A 31 6.69 1.01 2.90
N SER A 32 7.03 1.36 1.66
CA SER A 32 6.60 2.63 1.07
C SER A 32 5.07 2.77 1.09
N ALA A 33 4.34 1.70 0.75
CA ALA A 33 2.90 1.72 0.79
C ALA A 33 2.35 1.86 2.22
N LEU A 34 2.99 1.21 3.19
CA LEU A 34 2.62 1.29 4.61
C LEU A 34 2.80 2.72 5.15
N GLU A 35 3.96 3.33 4.90
CA GLU A 35 4.27 4.69 5.33
C GLU A 35 3.24 5.70 4.80
N GLU A 36 2.93 5.64 3.50
CA GLU A 36 1.97 6.56 2.90
C GLU A 36 0.54 6.35 3.44
N VAL A 37 0.12 5.09 3.65
CA VAL A 37 -1.18 4.77 4.23
C VAL A 37 -1.28 5.24 5.67
N GLN A 38 -0.26 4.99 6.50
CA GLN A 38 -0.22 5.46 7.88
C GLN A 38 -0.21 6.98 7.95
N HIS A 39 0.58 7.64 7.08
CA HIS A 39 0.61 9.09 6.98
C HIS A 39 -0.77 9.67 6.63
N TYR A 40 -1.44 9.11 5.62
CA TYR A 40 -2.79 9.54 5.23
C TYR A 40 -3.83 9.36 6.34
N LEU A 41 -3.74 8.25 7.08
CA LEU A 41 -4.61 7.97 8.23
C LEU A 41 -4.24 8.78 9.48
N SER A 42 -3.09 9.45 9.50
CA SER A 42 -2.48 9.99 10.73
C SER A 42 -2.40 8.91 11.82
N TRP A 43 -2.07 7.68 11.43
CA TRP A 43 -2.05 6.50 12.29
C TRP A 43 -1.00 6.64 13.40
N LYS A 44 -1.32 6.16 14.60
CA LYS A 44 -0.43 6.19 15.77
C LYS A 44 -0.23 4.80 16.32
N THR A 45 0.93 4.56 16.91
CA THR A 45 1.22 3.33 17.66
C THR A 45 0.12 3.07 18.69
N GLY A 46 -0.52 1.90 18.58
CA GLY A 46 -1.64 1.49 19.43
C GLY A 46 -3.03 1.64 18.76
N ASP A 47 -3.13 2.37 17.66
CA ASP A 47 -4.38 2.42 16.88
C ASP A 47 -4.68 1.06 16.24
N PRO A 48 -5.95 0.60 16.27
CA PRO A 48 -6.30 -0.71 15.72
C PRO A 48 -6.14 -0.73 14.19
N VAL A 49 -5.50 -1.78 13.67
CA VAL A 49 -5.46 -2.03 12.23
C VAL A 49 -6.75 -2.72 11.80
N LEU A 50 -7.60 -1.99 11.09
CA LEU A 50 -8.86 -2.50 10.58
C LEU A 50 -8.67 -3.22 9.24
N ALA A 51 -9.60 -4.12 8.90
CA ALA A 51 -9.57 -4.85 7.63
C ALA A 51 -9.50 -3.92 6.40
N ARG A 52 -10.19 -2.77 6.45
CA ARG A 52 -10.15 -1.76 5.37
C ARG A 52 -8.78 -1.10 5.22
N HIS A 53 -8.02 -0.97 6.31
CA HIS A 53 -6.67 -0.41 6.28
C HIS A 53 -5.72 -1.39 5.58
N ARG A 54 -5.79 -2.67 5.94
CA ARG A 54 -5.04 -3.75 5.27
C ARG A 54 -5.35 -3.82 3.78
N LEU A 55 -6.64 -3.80 3.42
CA LEU A 55 -7.04 -3.80 2.00
C LEU A 55 -6.58 -2.53 1.27
N GLY A 56 -6.56 -1.38 1.95
CA GLY A 56 -6.02 -0.13 1.43
C GLY A 56 -4.52 -0.23 1.15
N GLN A 57 -3.74 -0.74 2.10
CA GLN A 57 -2.30 -1.01 1.93
C GLN A 57 -2.05 -1.93 0.74
N LEU A 58 -2.69 -3.11 0.70
CA LEU A 58 -2.54 -4.06 -0.41
C LEU A 58 -2.85 -3.43 -1.78
N GLN A 59 -3.94 -2.66 -1.87
CA GLN A 59 -4.29 -1.99 -3.11
C GLN A 59 -3.23 -0.95 -3.50
N HIS A 60 -2.71 -0.21 -2.53
CA HIS A 60 -1.69 0.81 -2.78
C HIS A 60 -0.35 0.19 -3.19
N THR A 61 0.09 -0.88 -2.54
CA THR A 61 1.27 -1.65 -2.95
C THR A 61 1.17 -2.11 -4.41
N LYS A 62 0.01 -2.65 -4.81
CA LYS A 62 -0.24 -3.04 -6.20
C LYS A 62 -0.17 -1.86 -7.16
N ASN A 63 -0.67 -0.70 -6.75
CA ASN A 63 -0.62 0.51 -7.57
C ASN A 63 0.82 0.99 -7.77
N LEU A 64 1.65 1.00 -6.71
CA LEU A 64 3.07 1.36 -6.79
C LEU A 64 3.83 0.42 -7.74
N TRP A 65 3.64 -0.89 -7.59
CA TRP A 65 4.25 -1.89 -8.48
C TRP A 65 3.82 -1.71 -9.94
N ASN A 66 2.53 -1.50 -10.19
CA ASN A 66 2.03 -1.29 -11.55
C ASN A 66 2.57 0.01 -12.17
N ALA A 67 2.67 1.09 -11.39
CA ALA A 67 3.21 2.36 -11.86
C ALA A 67 4.67 2.24 -12.33
N GLN A 68 5.48 1.46 -11.60
CA GLN A 68 6.88 1.19 -11.96
C GLN A 68 7.02 0.43 -13.29
N ARG A 69 6.05 -0.42 -13.65
CA ARG A 69 6.08 -1.24 -14.87
C ARG A 69 5.65 -0.50 -16.14
N VAL A 70 4.89 0.58 -16.01
CA VAL A 70 4.25 1.28 -17.14
C VAL A 70 5.08 2.48 -17.64
N SER A 71 6.18 2.83 -16.96
CA SER A 71 7.12 3.86 -17.45
C SER A 71 7.71 3.46 -18.81
N PRO A 72 7.51 4.26 -19.89
CA PRO A 72 7.71 3.86 -21.29
C PRO A 72 9.18 3.82 -21.75
N GLY A 73 10.13 3.58 -20.84
CA GLY A 73 11.57 3.56 -21.18
C GLY A 73 12.48 2.74 -20.26
N GLY A 74 11.95 1.94 -19.34
CA GLY A 74 12.76 1.22 -18.35
C GLY A 74 12.99 -0.24 -18.72
N THR A 75 14.20 -0.58 -19.16
CA THR A 75 14.70 -1.96 -19.23
C THR A 75 14.60 -2.58 -17.84
N VAL A 76 13.92 -3.72 -17.69
CA VAL A 76 14.00 -4.53 -16.46
C VAL A 76 15.36 -5.23 -16.49
N GLY A 77 16.35 -4.58 -15.89
CA GLY A 77 17.71 -5.11 -15.81
C GLY A 77 18.69 -4.01 -15.41
N GLU A 78 19.29 -4.18 -14.23
CA GLU A 78 20.54 -3.53 -13.82
C GLU A 78 20.51 -1.98 -13.85
N GLY A 79 19.68 -1.37 -13.01
CA GLY A 79 19.66 0.07 -12.79
C GLY A 79 18.77 0.44 -11.63
N ASP A 80 19.20 1.42 -10.83
CA ASP A 80 18.59 1.86 -9.56
C ASP A 80 17.05 1.84 -9.60
N PHE A 81 16.43 1.16 -8.62
CA PHE A 81 14.99 1.18 -8.42
C PHE A 81 14.54 2.59 -8.01
N VAL A 82 14.16 3.42 -8.98
CA VAL A 82 13.59 4.74 -8.72
C VAL A 82 12.09 4.61 -8.46
N ILE A 83 11.71 4.54 -7.18
CA ILE A 83 10.31 4.66 -6.79
C ILE A 83 9.89 6.11 -6.98
N THR A 84 9.02 6.37 -7.96
CA THR A 84 8.36 7.67 -8.08
C THR A 84 7.23 7.69 -7.03
N PRO A 85 7.25 8.59 -6.04
CA PRO A 85 6.18 8.69 -5.07
C PRO A 85 4.90 9.13 -5.79
N HIS A 86 3.95 8.22 -5.90
CA HIS A 86 2.64 8.50 -6.45
C HIS A 86 1.67 8.78 -5.32
N PRO A 87 0.91 9.89 -5.35
CA PRO A 87 -0.07 10.14 -4.32
C PRO A 87 -1.06 8.98 -4.25
N LEU A 88 -1.40 8.56 -3.02
CA LEU A 88 -2.45 7.57 -2.77
C LEU A 88 -3.67 7.81 -3.67
N ASP A 89 -4.05 6.76 -4.42
CA ASP A 89 -5.16 6.82 -5.35
C ASP A 89 -6.48 7.17 -4.63
N TRP A 90 -7.38 7.86 -5.33
CA TRP A 90 -8.66 8.30 -4.76
C TRP A 90 -9.49 7.13 -4.23
N SER A 91 -9.51 5.99 -4.91
CA SER A 91 -10.24 4.79 -4.46
C SER A 91 -9.65 4.21 -3.18
N VAL A 92 -8.32 4.27 -3.02
CA VAL A 92 -7.63 3.86 -1.79
C VAL A 92 -7.99 4.81 -0.65
N LYS A 93 -7.93 6.12 -0.89
CA LYS A 93 -8.32 7.14 0.10
C LYS A 93 -9.75 6.95 0.61
N GLN A 94 -10.71 6.73 -0.30
CA GLN A 94 -12.10 6.48 0.09
C GLN A 94 -12.29 5.20 0.90
N ARG A 95 -11.49 4.16 0.62
CA ARG A 95 -11.53 2.92 1.39
C ARG A 95 -10.92 3.08 2.78
N LEU A 96 -9.80 3.79 2.86
CA LEU A 96 -9.08 4.04 4.10
C LEU A 96 -9.91 4.92 5.06
N ASN A 97 -10.48 6.00 4.51
CA ASN A 97 -11.29 6.95 5.26
C ASN A 97 -12.62 7.20 4.53
N PRO A 98 -13.59 6.27 4.65
CA PRO A 98 -14.89 6.44 4.04
C PRO A 98 -15.58 7.65 4.66
N LYS A 99 -15.89 8.65 3.84
CA LYS A 99 -16.70 9.79 4.28
C LYS A 99 -18.09 9.26 4.65
N SER A 100 -18.35 9.18 5.95
CA SER A 100 -19.69 8.85 6.44
C SER A 100 -20.59 10.06 6.21
N ASN A 101 -21.65 9.92 5.41
CA ASN A 101 -22.73 10.90 5.32
C ASN A 101 -23.66 10.82 6.54
N VAL A 102 -23.13 10.58 7.74
CA VAL A 102 -23.93 10.68 8.96
C VAL A 102 -24.09 12.17 9.24
N PRO A 103 -25.32 12.73 9.20
CA PRO A 103 -25.52 14.11 9.60
C PRO A 103 -25.03 14.25 11.05
N VAL A 104 -24.18 15.23 11.31
CA VAL A 104 -23.91 15.68 12.67
C VAL A 104 -25.21 16.35 13.14
N ILE A 105 -26.05 15.58 13.82
CA ILE A 105 -27.16 16.14 14.59
C ILE A 105 -26.52 16.57 15.91
N GLY A 106 -26.15 17.85 16.00
CA GLY A 106 -25.54 18.47 17.18
C GLY A 106 -25.53 19.98 17.06
#